data_AF-A0A7R9F2L4-F1
#
_entry.id   AF-A0A7R9F2L4-F1
#
_cell.length_a   1.000
_cell.length_b   1.000
_cell.length_c   1.000
_cell.angle_alpha   90.00
_cell.angle_beta   90.00
_cell.angle_gamma   90.00
#
_symmetry.space_group_name_H-M   'P 1'
#
loop_
_entity.id
_entity.type
_entity.pdbx_description
1 polymer ?
#
loop_
_entity_poly.entity_id
_entity_poly.type
_entity_poly.pdbx_seq_one_letter_code
_entity_poly.pdbx_strand_id
1 'polypeptide(L)'
;MSVIKFVNVALTAILVCAMLTGSQIPSIQEGQSECPILVEHAKEIEKYKPIARKIIDFFLSGDMRGRTYKNLNNFVDNYGPRMLGSSGLRRAITHVYRGLKRHNFSNVRMEPVNIPVWVRPLMATSDTLVEGHDLSHGPQPTWRMWVWCIFVCALF
;
A
#
# COMPACT_ATOMS: atom_id res chain seq x y z
N MET A 1 13.91 -55.33 -6.59
CA MET A 1 12.66 -55.08 -5.83
C MET A 1 12.84 -54.99 -4.31
N SER A 2 13.94 -55.50 -3.73
CA SER A 2 14.16 -55.48 -2.27
C SER A 2 14.73 -54.16 -1.72
N VAL A 3 15.60 -53.46 -2.46
CA VAL A 3 16.27 -52.24 -1.96
C VAL A 3 15.29 -51.09 -1.70
N ILE A 4 14.28 -50.93 -2.57
CA ILE A 4 13.25 -49.88 -2.43
C ILE A 4 12.38 -50.09 -1.18
N LYS A 5 12.08 -51.35 -0.83
CA LYS A 5 11.33 -51.67 0.39
C LYS A 5 12.15 -51.37 1.65
N PHE A 6 13.46 -51.65 1.63
CA PHE A 6 14.37 -51.32 2.72
C PHE A 6 14.51 -49.80 2.92
N VAL A 7 14.63 -49.03 1.84
CA VAL A 7 14.70 -47.57 1.91
C VAL A 7 13.40 -46.98 2.46
N ASN A 8 12.24 -47.48 2.03
CA ASN A 8 10.95 -46.99 2.52
C ASN A 8 10.72 -47.32 4.00
N VAL A 9 11.11 -48.52 4.46
CA VAL A 9 11.02 -48.90 5.88
C VAL A 9 11.96 -48.03 6.73
N ALA A 10 13.20 -47.81 6.27
CA ALA A 10 14.14 -46.93 6.95
C ALA A 10 13.64 -45.47 7.00
N LEU A 11 13.06 -44.96 5.92
CA LEU A 11 12.48 -43.61 5.86
C LEU A 11 11.32 -43.46 6.86
N THR A 12 10.42 -44.45 6.93
CA THR A 12 9.31 -44.42 7.91
C THR A 12 9.80 -44.48 9.35
N ALA A 13 10.85 -45.25 9.64
CA ALA A 13 11.43 -45.35 10.97
C ALA A 13 12.08 -44.03 11.41
N ILE A 14 12.78 -43.32 10.51
CA ILE A 14 13.40 -42.01 10.79
C ILE A 14 12.32 -40.95 11.07
N LEU A 15 11.24 -40.95 10.30
CA LEU A 15 10.13 -40.00 10.44
C LEU A 15 9.37 -40.19 11.76
N VAL A 16 9.18 -41.44 12.20
CA VAL A 16 8.60 -41.77 13.52
C VAL A 16 9.54 -41.37 14.66
N CYS A 17 10.84 -41.59 14.50
CA CYS A 17 11.84 -41.22 15.52
C CYS A 17 11.88 -39.70 15.74
N ALA A 18 11.79 -38.91 14.66
CA ALA A 18 11.74 -37.44 14.74
C ALA A 18 10.46 -36.90 15.40
N MET A 19 9.34 -37.63 15.35
CA MET A 19 8.10 -37.26 16.03
C MET A 19 8.12 -37.60 17.53
N LEU A 20 8.87 -38.63 17.94
CA LEU A 20 8.97 -39.06 19.33
C LEU A 20 9.97 -38.25 20.15
N THR A 21 11.06 -37.78 19.51
CA THR A 21 11.95 -36.80 20.12
C THR A 21 11.43 -35.39 19.79
N GLY A 22 10.41 -34.95 20.52
CA GLY A 22 10.03 -33.54 20.51
C GLY A 22 11.24 -32.69 20.86
N SER A 23 11.78 -31.96 19.89
CA SER A 23 12.80 -30.95 20.14
C SER A 23 12.20 -29.89 21.05
N GLN A 24 12.64 -29.87 22.31
CA GLN A 24 12.35 -28.76 23.20
C GLN A 24 13.00 -27.52 22.60
N ILE A 25 12.20 -26.64 22.01
CA ILE A 25 12.63 -25.29 21.67
C ILE A 25 12.94 -24.61 23.02
N PRO A 26 14.18 -24.18 23.28
CA PRO A 26 14.46 -23.45 24.49
C PRO A 26 13.59 -22.21 24.52
N SER A 27 12.71 -22.12 25.51
CA SER A 27 11.90 -20.93 25.76
C SER A 27 12.85 -19.75 25.94
N ILE A 28 12.75 -18.75 25.07
CA ILE A 28 13.36 -17.45 25.33
C ILE A 28 12.63 -16.92 26.57
N GLN A 29 13.31 -16.92 27.71
CA GLN A 29 12.84 -16.24 28.91
C GLN A 29 12.96 -14.74 28.60
N GLU A 30 11.83 -14.09 28.31
CA GLU A 30 11.77 -12.63 28.26
C GLU A 30 12.23 -12.10 29.63
N GLY A 31 13.37 -11.42 29.63
CA GLY A 31 13.88 -10.74 30.81
C GLY A 31 12.86 -9.72 31.27
N GLN A 32 12.28 -9.95 32.45
CA GLN A 32 11.41 -8.99 33.12
C GLN A 32 12.24 -7.77 33.54
N SER A 33 12.30 -6.75 32.70
CA SER A 33 12.38 -5.38 33.21
C SER A 33 10.96 -5.00 33.61
N GLU A 34 10.66 -5.08 34.91
CA GLU A 34 9.43 -4.52 35.47
C GLU A 34 9.49 -2.99 35.35
N CYS A 35 9.15 -2.48 34.17
CA CYS A 35 8.66 -1.13 34.01
C CYS A 35 7.16 -1.17 34.35
N PRO A 36 6.70 -0.54 35.45
CA PRO A 36 5.30 -0.59 35.86
C PRO A 36 4.33 -0.12 34.76
N ILE A 37 4.76 0.85 33.94
CA ILE A 37 4.02 1.38 32.79
C ILE A 37 3.82 0.30 31.70
N LEU A 38 4.83 -0.53 31.43
CA LEU A 38 4.70 -1.60 30.42
C LEU A 38 3.76 -2.70 30.88
N VAL A 39 3.73 -3.00 32.19
CA VAL A 39 2.81 -3.99 32.77
C VAL A 39 1.36 -3.53 32.66
N GLU A 40 1.10 -2.24 32.88
CA GLU A 40 -0.25 -1.66 32.74
C GLU A 40 -0.72 -1.70 31.27
N HIS A 41 0.09 -1.22 30.33
CA HIS A 41 -0.25 -1.25 28.91
C HIS A 41 -0.38 -2.68 28.37
N ALA A 42 0.43 -3.63 28.85
CA ALA A 42 0.31 -5.03 28.45
C ALA A 42 -1.05 -5.62 28.84
N LYS A 43 -1.54 -5.31 30.06
CA LYS A 43 -2.89 -5.72 30.52
C LYS A 43 -4.00 -5.06 29.70
N GLU A 44 -3.84 -3.80 29.35
CA GLU A 44 -4.79 -3.09 28.48
C GLU A 44 -4.86 -3.74 27.09
N ILE A 45 -3.70 -4.04 26.48
CA ILE A 45 -3.61 -4.68 25.16
C ILE A 45 -4.22 -6.08 25.19
N GLU A 46 -3.98 -6.85 26.26
CA GLU A 46 -4.53 -8.20 26.42
C GLU A 46 -6.06 -8.21 26.40
N LYS A 47 -6.71 -7.18 26.96
CA LYS A 47 -8.18 -7.03 26.94
C LYS A 47 -8.76 -6.94 25.52
N TYR A 48 -8.02 -6.41 24.55
CA TYR A 48 -8.48 -6.28 23.15
C TYR A 48 -8.29 -7.56 22.33
N LYS A 49 -7.46 -8.50 22.80
CA LYS A 49 -7.16 -9.78 22.14
C LYS A 49 -8.40 -10.55 21.62
N PRO A 50 -9.50 -10.73 22.38
CA PRO A 50 -10.68 -11.43 21.86
C PRO A 50 -11.35 -10.70 20.69
N ILE A 51 -11.43 -9.36 20.75
CA ILE A 51 -12.02 -8.55 19.68
C ILE A 51 -11.13 -8.60 18.43
N ALA A 52 -9.82 -8.46 18.61
CA ALA A 52 -8.85 -8.55 17.51
C ALA A 52 -8.92 -9.92 16.82
N ARG A 53 -8.99 -11.01 17.59
CA ARG A 53 -9.18 -12.37 17.05
C ARG A 53 -10.47 -12.49 16.25
N LYS A 54 -11.58 -11.98 16.78
CA LYS A 54 -12.86 -11.98 16.06
C LYS A 54 -12.77 -11.26 14.70
N ILE A 55 -12.04 -10.14 14.63
CA ILE A 55 -11.81 -9.42 13.37
C ILE A 55 -10.96 -10.27 12.42
N ILE A 56 -9.85 -10.85 12.92
CA ILE A 56 -8.97 -11.71 12.11
C ILE A 56 -9.75 -12.89 11.54
N ASP A 57 -10.48 -13.61 12.39
CA ASP A 57 -11.26 -14.78 11.99
C ASP A 57 -12.34 -14.40 10.96
N PHE A 58 -12.99 -13.24 11.12
CA PHE A 58 -13.95 -12.74 10.15
C PHE A 58 -13.38 -12.54 8.73
N PHE A 59 -12.10 -12.15 8.61
CA PHE A 59 -11.42 -11.97 7.32
C PHE A 59 -10.70 -13.23 6.81
N LEU A 60 -10.30 -14.14 7.68
CA LEU A 60 -9.56 -15.35 7.28
C LEU A 60 -10.47 -16.55 7.02
N SER A 61 -11.46 -16.77 7.88
CA SER A 61 -12.36 -17.94 7.83
C SER A 61 -13.84 -17.58 7.73
N GLY A 62 -14.21 -16.35 8.07
CA GLY A 62 -15.58 -15.86 8.01
C GLY A 62 -16.02 -15.30 6.66
N ASP A 63 -17.12 -14.55 6.69
CA ASP A 63 -17.86 -14.09 5.52
C ASP A 63 -17.07 -13.15 4.59
N MET A 64 -16.02 -12.49 5.11
CA MET A 64 -15.20 -11.56 4.32
C MET A 64 -13.98 -12.20 3.68
N ARG A 65 -13.81 -13.52 3.82
CA ARG A 65 -12.69 -14.25 3.25
C ARG A 65 -12.54 -13.99 1.75
N GLY A 66 -11.33 -13.59 1.34
CA GLY A 66 -11.00 -13.32 -0.06
C GLY A 66 -11.61 -12.05 -0.66
N ARG A 67 -12.50 -11.35 0.06
CA ARG A 67 -13.14 -10.14 -0.46
C ARG A 67 -12.15 -8.99 -0.67
N THR A 68 -11.12 -8.89 0.17
CA THR A 68 -10.05 -7.89 0.01
C THR A 68 -9.33 -8.08 -1.32
N TYR A 69 -8.93 -9.30 -1.65
CA TYR A 69 -8.28 -9.61 -2.93
C TYR A 69 -9.22 -9.39 -4.12
N LYS A 70 -10.49 -9.79 -4.02
CA LYS A 70 -11.48 -9.55 -5.07
C LYS A 70 -11.70 -8.05 -5.33
N ASN A 71 -11.80 -7.26 -4.26
CA ASN A 71 -11.93 -5.81 -4.37
C ASN A 71 -10.67 -5.19 -4.99
N LEU A 72 -9.48 -5.64 -4.57
CA LEU A 72 -8.22 -5.19 -5.15
C LEU A 72 -8.13 -5.54 -6.64
N ASN A 73 -8.47 -6.77 -7.03
CA ASN A 73 -8.49 -7.21 -8.43
C ASN A 73 -9.41 -6.33 -9.28
N ASN A 74 -10.66 -6.17 -8.84
CA ASN A 74 -11.62 -5.28 -9.49
C ASN A 74 -11.11 -3.83 -9.57
N PHE A 75 -10.40 -3.36 -8.54
CA PHE A 75 -9.87 -2.01 -8.50
C PHE A 75 -8.66 -1.80 -9.41
N VAL A 76 -7.83 -2.83 -9.62
CA VAL A 76 -6.72 -2.76 -10.57
C VAL A 76 -7.24 -2.85 -12.00
N ASP A 77 -8.10 -3.81 -12.29
CA ASP A 77 -8.60 -4.09 -13.65
C ASP A 77 -9.45 -2.94 -14.21
N ASN A 78 -10.30 -2.31 -13.38
CA ASN A 78 -11.22 -1.27 -13.86
C ASN A 78 -10.61 0.14 -13.92
N TYR A 79 -9.56 0.42 -13.14
CA TYR A 79 -9.00 1.77 -13.04
C TYR A 79 -7.60 1.90 -13.65
N GLY A 80 -6.86 0.80 -13.79
CA GLY A 80 -5.56 0.77 -14.46
C GLY A 80 -4.52 1.71 -13.81
N PRO A 81 -3.61 2.33 -14.60
CA PRO A 81 -2.59 3.24 -14.09
C PRO A 81 -3.21 4.56 -13.57
N ARG A 82 -2.80 4.98 -12.36
CA ARG A 82 -3.37 6.12 -11.62
C ARG A 82 -2.36 7.24 -11.41
N MET A 83 -1.77 7.72 -12.51
CA MET A 83 -0.88 8.88 -12.48
C MET A 83 -1.63 10.12 -11.96
N LEU A 84 -0.92 11.02 -11.28
CA LEU A 84 -1.47 12.28 -10.79
C LEU A 84 -2.07 13.11 -11.95
N GLY A 85 -3.22 13.72 -11.72
CA GLY A 85 -3.95 14.49 -12.74
C GLY A 85 -4.65 13.64 -13.82
N SER A 86 -4.48 12.32 -13.84
CA SER A 86 -5.12 11.46 -14.85
C SER A 86 -6.60 11.21 -14.60
N SER A 87 -7.35 10.91 -15.67
CA SER A 87 -8.75 10.49 -15.58
C SER A 87 -8.93 9.18 -14.79
N GLY A 88 -7.96 8.26 -14.88
CA GLY A 88 -7.93 7.01 -14.13
C GLY A 88 -7.89 7.23 -12.61
N LEU A 89 -7.04 8.16 -12.15
CA LEU A 89 -6.98 8.55 -10.74
C LEU A 89 -8.31 9.15 -10.25
N ARG A 90 -8.91 10.08 -11.02
CA ARG A 90 -10.20 10.71 -10.65
C ARG A 90 -11.32 9.68 -10.49
N ARG A 91 -11.41 8.70 -11.41
CA ARG A 91 -12.40 7.61 -11.32
C ARG A 91 -12.14 6.71 -10.11
N ALA A 92 -10.88 6.40 -9.82
CA ALA A 92 -10.49 5.58 -8.67
C ALA A 92 -10.85 6.26 -7.34
N ILE A 93 -10.56 7.56 -7.20
CA ILE A 93 -10.95 8.35 -6.01
C ILE A 93 -12.46 8.31 -5.83
N THR A 94 -13.22 8.54 -6.91
CA THR A 94 -14.69 8.51 -6.89
C THR A 94 -15.22 7.13 -6.47
N HIS A 95 -14.59 6.04 -6.91
CA HIS A 95 -14.96 4.68 -6.52
C HIS A 95 -14.80 4.46 -5.02
N VAL A 96 -13.63 4.81 -4.47
CA VAL A 96 -13.35 4.66 -3.04
C VAL A 96 -14.30 5.53 -2.22
N TYR A 97 -14.49 6.80 -2.61
CA TYR A 97 -15.42 7.72 -1.95
C TYR A 97 -16.84 7.14 -1.87
N ARG A 98 -17.38 6.63 -2.98
CA ARG A 98 -18.70 5.99 -3.01
C ARG A 98 -18.72 4.71 -2.19
N GLY A 99 -17.64 3.93 -2.18
CA GLY A 99 -17.47 2.75 -1.34
C GLY A 99 -17.59 3.07 0.14
N LEU A 100 -16.85 4.07 0.61
CA LEU A 100 -16.88 4.52 2.00
C LEU A 100 -18.27 5.05 2.39
N LYS A 101 -18.95 5.80 1.50
CA LYS A 101 -20.34 6.23 1.74
C LYS A 101 -21.30 5.04 1.84
N ARG A 102 -21.20 4.04 0.97
CA ARG A 102 -22.03 2.82 1.04
C ARG A 102 -21.81 2.02 2.32
N HIS A 103 -20.61 2.07 2.89
CA HIS A 103 -20.28 1.44 4.16
C HIS A 103 -20.62 2.29 5.39
N ASN A 104 -21.33 3.41 5.22
CA ASN A 104 -21.83 4.27 6.30
C ASN A 104 -20.73 4.78 7.25
N PHE A 105 -19.53 5.07 6.73
CA PHE A 105 -18.51 5.76 7.53
C PHE A 105 -18.99 7.15 7.94
N SER A 106 -18.76 7.52 9.20
CA SER A 106 -19.28 8.75 9.83
C SER A 106 -18.74 10.03 9.19
N ASN A 107 -17.48 10.02 8.74
CA ASN A 107 -16.82 11.18 8.14
C ASN A 107 -16.19 10.79 6.80
N VAL A 108 -16.87 11.13 5.70
CA VAL A 108 -16.35 10.91 4.35
C VAL A 108 -16.54 12.19 3.54
N ARG A 109 -15.42 12.82 3.18
CA ARG A 109 -15.32 14.07 2.43
C ARG A 109 -14.15 13.99 1.45
N MET A 110 -14.20 14.81 0.40
CA MET A 110 -13.11 14.97 -0.55
C MET A 110 -12.43 16.31 -0.27
N GLU A 111 -11.10 16.32 -0.31
CA GLU A 111 -10.30 17.54 -0.19
C GLU A 111 -9.62 17.82 -1.53
N PRO A 112 -9.70 19.06 -2.06
CA PRO A 112 -8.94 19.43 -3.24
C PRO A 112 -7.46 19.54 -2.90
N VAL A 113 -6.59 19.01 -3.77
CA VAL A 113 -5.13 19.11 -3.63
C VAL A 113 -4.57 19.65 -4.92
N ASN A 114 -3.83 20.76 -4.83
CA ASN A 114 -3.11 21.32 -5.98
C ASN A 114 -1.77 20.61 -6.15
N ILE A 115 -1.53 20.03 -7.32
CA ILE A 115 -0.33 19.24 -7.63
C ILE A 115 0.16 19.52 -9.05
N PRO A 116 1.48 19.50 -9.29
CA PRO A 116 2.01 19.57 -10.65
C PRO A 116 1.64 18.28 -11.41
N VAL A 117 1.19 18.43 -12.66
CA VAL A 117 0.88 17.31 -13.54
C VAL A 117 2.14 16.89 -14.29
N TRP A 118 2.56 15.64 -14.12
CA TRP A 118 3.68 15.08 -14.88
C TRP A 118 3.16 14.36 -16.12
N VAL A 119 3.54 14.85 -17.29
CA VAL A 119 3.20 14.27 -18.59
C VAL A 119 4.48 13.72 -19.22
N ARG A 120 4.44 12.47 -19.69
CA ARG A 120 5.55 11.93 -20.48
C ARG A 120 5.56 12.55 -21.87
N PRO A 121 6.66 13.17 -22.32
CA PRO A 121 6.79 13.67 -23.68
C PRO A 121 7.13 12.52 -24.62
N LEU A 122 6.15 11.69 -24.96
CA LEU A 122 6.17 10.83 -26.14
C LEU A 122 4.74 10.38 -26.41
N MET A 123 4.13 10.93 -27.46
CA MET A 123 2.75 10.69 -27.91
C MET A 123 1.65 11.43 -27.13
N ALA A 124 1.57 12.76 -27.32
CA ALA A 124 0.34 13.49 -27.05
C ALA A 124 -0.68 13.20 -28.16
N THR A 125 -1.40 12.08 -28.07
CA THR A 125 -2.67 11.94 -28.80
C THR A 125 -3.75 12.74 -28.06
N SER A 126 -4.71 13.25 -28.83
CA SER A 126 -5.74 14.24 -28.45
C SER A 126 -6.53 13.96 -27.16
N ASP A 127 -6.51 12.73 -26.66
CA ASP A 127 -7.29 12.30 -25.48
C ASP A 127 -6.69 12.71 -24.13
N THR A 128 -5.52 13.35 -24.11
CA THR A 128 -4.92 13.92 -22.89
C THR A 128 -5.12 15.43 -22.73
N LEU A 129 -5.77 16.09 -23.69
CA LEU A 129 -6.15 17.48 -23.56
C LEU A 129 -7.44 17.57 -22.74
N VAL A 130 -7.27 17.57 -21.42
CA VAL A 130 -8.26 18.16 -20.52
C VAL A 130 -8.38 19.63 -20.92
N GLU A 131 -9.47 19.99 -21.61
CA GLU A 131 -9.87 21.38 -21.72
C GLU A 131 -9.93 21.99 -20.31
N GLY A 132 -9.19 23.08 -20.12
CA GLY A 132 -9.31 23.93 -18.93
C GLY A 132 -8.27 23.72 -17.84
N HIS A 133 -6.98 23.76 -18.18
CA HIS A 133 -6.04 24.49 -17.33
C HIS A 133 -5.04 25.21 -18.22
N ASP A 134 -5.04 26.53 -18.11
CA ASP A 134 -4.14 27.40 -18.83
C ASP A 134 -2.68 27.01 -18.52
N LEU A 135 -1.96 26.56 -19.55
CA LEU A 135 -0.52 26.31 -19.51
C LEU A 135 0.25 27.52 -20.08
N SER A 136 -0.33 28.74 -20.06
CA SER A 136 0.35 30.01 -20.41
C SER A 136 1.58 30.32 -19.54
N HIS A 137 1.79 29.60 -18.44
CA HIS A 137 2.99 29.74 -17.62
C HIS A 137 3.87 28.48 -17.66
N GLY A 138 4.32 28.13 -18.87
CA GLY A 138 5.61 27.44 -19.03
C GLY A 138 6.76 28.34 -18.54
N PRO A 139 7.93 27.78 -18.16
CA PRO A 139 9.04 28.57 -17.64
C PRO A 139 9.45 29.62 -18.68
N GLN A 140 9.43 30.89 -18.26
CA GLN A 140 9.77 32.03 -19.08
C GLN A 140 11.16 31.83 -19.72
N PRO A 141 11.34 32.05 -21.04
CA PRO A 141 12.66 32.08 -21.64
C PRO A 141 13.34 33.39 -21.23
N THR A 142 14.15 33.40 -20.18
CA THR A 142 14.99 34.55 -19.84
C THR A 142 16.21 34.61 -20.77
N TRP A 143 15.96 34.85 -22.06
CA TRP A 143 16.97 35.28 -23.04
C TRP A 143 16.83 36.78 -23.36
N ARG A 144 16.52 37.60 -22.36
CA ARG A 144 16.62 39.07 -22.43
C ARG A 144 17.56 39.66 -21.36
N MET A 145 18.61 38.92 -21.00
CA MET A 145 19.70 39.44 -20.14
C MET A 145 20.96 39.84 -20.93
N TRP A 146 20.94 39.81 -22.27
CA TRP A 146 22.07 40.25 -23.11
C TRP A 146 21.87 41.63 -23.77
N VAL A 147 20.68 42.24 -23.67
CA VAL A 147 20.45 43.62 -24.17
C VAL A 147 20.76 44.67 -23.09
N TRP A 148 20.82 44.28 -21.82
CA TRP A 148 21.16 45.17 -20.71
C TRP A 148 22.66 45.26 -20.39
N CYS A 149 23.53 44.53 -21.13
CA CYS A 149 24.98 44.73 -21.07
C CYS A 149 25.47 45.81 -22.05
N ILE A 150 24.70 46.17 -23.07
CA ILE A 150 25.11 47.20 -24.05
C ILE A 150 24.73 48.61 -23.57
N PHE A 151 23.68 48.77 -22.74
CA PHE A 151 23.21 50.10 -22.33
C PHE A 151 23.89 50.70 -21.09
N VAL A 152 24.73 49.94 -20.36
CA VAL A 152 25.46 50.44 -19.18
C VAL A 152 26.92 50.85 -19.52
N CYS A 153 27.43 50.52 -20.71
CA CYS A 153 28.77 50.95 -21.17
C CYS A 153 28.79 52.29 -21.93
N ALA A 154 27.66 53.01 -22.05
CA ALA A 154 27.58 54.27 -22.80
C ALA A 154 27.36 55.51 -21.91
N LEU A 155 27.46 55.37 -20.58
CA LEU A 155 27.28 56.49 -19.64
C LEU A 155 28.32 56.56 -18.52
N PHE A 156 29.47 55.90 -18.66
CA PHE A 156 30.70 56.17 -17.92
C PHE A 156 31.92 55.83 -18.78
#